data_AF-A0A286EHJ3-F1
#
_entry.id   AF-A0A286EHJ3-F1
#
_cell.length_a   1.000
_cell.length_b   1.000
_cell.length_c   1.000
_cell.angle_alpha   90.00
_cell.angle_beta   90.00
_cell.angle_gamma   90.00
#
_symmetry.space_group_name_H-M   'P 1'
#
loop_
_entity.id
_entity.type
_entity.pdbx_description
1 polymer ?
#
loop_
_entity_poly.entity_id
_entity_poly.type
_entity_poly.pdbx_seq_one_letter_code
_entity_poly.pdbx_strand_id
1 'polypeptide(L)' 'MWEVAAAEGHLSELFEFVRGNAAPSAQIYRSAQGHGRVVVIDPTGAGITDVPPEWIARPPHAWPFEGPFEPVQPR' A
#
# COMPACT_ATOMS: atom_id res chain seq x y z
N MET A 1 10.97 -3.22 -0.35
CA MET A 1 10.03 -2.94 -1.45
C MET A 1 8.64 -2.82 -0.85
N TRP A 2 7.95 -1.72 -1.14
CA TRP A 2 6.59 -1.45 -0.68
C TRP A 2 5.71 -1.25 -1.91
N GLU A 3 4.51 -1.82 -1.92
CA GLU A 3 3.59 -1.78 -3.05
C GLU A 3 2.16 -1.69 -2.53
N VAL A 4 1.34 -0.87 -3.19
CA VAL A 4 -0.09 -0.79 -2.90
C VAL A 4 -0.91 -0.54 -4.16
N ALA A 5 -2.13 -1.08 -4.19
CA ALA A 5 -3.11 -0.75 -5.21
C ALA A 5 -3.92 0.48 -4.77
N ALA A 6 -4.09 1.44 -5.66
CA ALA A 6 -4.95 2.60 -5.47
C ALA A 6 -6.41 2.19 -5.60
N ALA A 7 -7.26 2.78 -4.76
CA ALA A 7 -8.70 2.81 -4.99
C ALA A 7 -9.01 3.52 -6.32
N GLU A 8 -10.18 3.23 -6.89
CA GLU A 8 -10.59 3.83 -8.16
C GLU A 8 -10.59 5.37 -8.06
N GLY A 9 -9.95 6.03 -9.03
CA GLY A 9 -9.81 7.50 -9.05
C GLY A 9 -8.71 8.09 -8.16
N HIS A 10 -8.10 7.33 -7.24
CA HIS A 10 -7.16 7.87 -6.24
C HIS A 10 -5.67 7.68 -6.57
N LEU A 11 -5.33 7.18 -7.77
CA LEU A 11 -3.94 6.87 -8.13
C LEU A 11 -3.02 8.10 -8.09
N SER A 12 -3.53 9.27 -8.52
CA SER A 12 -2.72 10.49 -8.61
C SER A 12 -2.41 11.05 -7.21
N GLU A 13 -3.42 11.13 -6.35
CA GLU A 13 -3.32 11.60 -4.97
C GLU A 13 -2.41 10.70 -4.16
N LEU A 14 -2.59 9.37 -4.28
CA LEU A 14 -1.75 8.39 -3.64
C LEU A 14 -0.28 8.53 -4.08
N PHE A 15 -0.03 8.71 -5.38
CA PHE A 15 1.32 8.87 -5.90
C PHE A 15 2.01 10.13 -5.35
N GLU A 16 1.32 11.27 -5.32
CA GLU A 16 1.89 12.50 -4.78
C GLU A 16 2.12 12.41 -3.26
N PHE A 17 1.20 11.78 -2.51
CA PHE A 17 1.41 11.51 -1.09
C PHE A 17 2.65 10.67 -0.86
N VAL A 18 2.79 9.56 -1.58
CA VAL A 18 3.96 8.68 -1.51
C VAL A 18 5.23 9.45 -1.87
N ARG A 19 5.20 10.30 -2.90
CA ARG A 19 6.34 11.14 -3.30
C ARG A 19 6.77 12.12 -2.22
N GLY A 20 5.83 12.67 -1.45
CA GLY A 20 6.12 13.58 -0.35
C GLY A 20 6.65 12.92 0.92
N ASN A 21 6.37 11.62 1.12
CA ASN A 21 6.69 10.89 2.35
C ASN A 21 7.79 9.84 2.19
N ALA A 22 8.14 9.47 0.96
CA ALA A 22 9.21 8.51 0.72
C ALA A 22 10.59 9.09 1.09
N ALA A 23 11.51 8.20 1.46
CA ALA A 23 12.91 8.57 1.65
C ALA A 23 13.49 9.20 0.36
N PRO A 24 14.39 10.20 0.45
CA PRO A 24 14.95 10.87 -0.73
C PRO A 24 15.68 9.93 -1.71
N SER A 25 16.19 8.80 -1.22
CA SER A 25 16.86 7.77 -2.04
C SER A 25 15.90 6.75 -2.65
N ALA A 26 14.60 6.82 -2.33
CA ALA A 26 13.62 5.86 -2.83
C ALA A 26 13.26 6.14 -4.29
N GLN A 27 13.06 5.07 -5.05
CA GLN A 27 12.53 5.14 -6.41
C GLN A 27 11.04 4.83 -6.38
N ILE A 28 10.24 5.67 -7.02
CA ILE A 28 8.78 5.61 -6.96
C ILE A 28 8.23 5.44 -8.36
N TYR A 29 7.36 4.45 -8.53
CA TYR A 29 6.73 4.12 -9.79
C TYR A 29 5.22 4.09 -9.64
N ARG A 30 4.50 4.36 -10.73
CA ARG A 30 3.06 4.15 -10.82
C ARG A 30 2.70 3.41 -12.11
N SER A 31 1.63 2.63 -12.08
CA SER A 31 1.10 1.96 -13.28
C SER A 31 0.81 2.98 -14.39
N ALA A 32 1.23 2.69 -15.61
CA ALA A 32 0.90 3.52 -16.78
C ALA A 32 -0.52 3.27 -17.29
N GLN A 33 -1.03 2.04 -17.17
CA GLN A 33 -2.39 1.61 -17.54
C GLN A 33 -2.83 0.43 -16.65
N GLY A 34 -4.14 0.20 -16.50
CA GLY A 34 -4.70 -0.95 -15.79
C GLY A 34 -4.89 -0.71 -14.28
N HIS A 35 -4.62 -1.73 -13.46
CA HIS A 35 -4.75 -1.67 -12.00
C HIS A 35 -3.80 -0.59 -11.46
N GLY A 36 -4.34 0.57 -11.08
CA GLY A 36 -3.56 1.70 -10.58
C GLY A 36 -2.79 1.29 -9.34
N ARG A 37 -1.47 1.13 -9.44
CA ARG A 37 -0.59 0.74 -8.34
C ARG A 37 0.52 1.75 -8.19
N VAL A 38 0.99 1.89 -6.97
CA VAL A 38 2.21 2.63 -6.63
C VAL A 38 3.21 1.66 -6.02
N VAL A 39 4.44 1.71 -6.52
CA VAL A 39 5.54 0.88 -6.05
C VAL A 39 6.68 1.77 -5.59
N VAL A 40 7.21 1.48 -4.40
CA VAL A 40 8.35 2.17 -3.80
C VAL A 40 9.48 1.18 -3.58
N ILE A 41 10.61 1.47 -4.23
CA ILE A 41 11.88 0.76 -4.02
C ILE A 41 12.75 1.66 -3.15
N ASP A 42 12.66 1.42 -1.84
CA ASP A 42 13.45 2.10 -0.82
C ASP A 42 14.52 1.13 -0.27
N PRO A 43 15.82 1.46 -0.38
CA PRO A 43 16.90 0.64 0.14
C PRO A 43 16.96 0.61 1.67
N THR A 44 16.35 1.57 2.36
CA THR A 44 16.29 1.61 3.82
C THR A 44 15.23 0.68 4.40
N GLY A 45 14.22 0.33 3.59
CA GLY A 45 13.12 -0.55 3.97
C GLY A 45 12.07 0.11 4.88
N ALA A 46 12.09 1.43 5.05
CA ALA A 46 11.12 2.14 5.90
C ALA A 46 9.69 2.02 5.36
N GLY A 47 9.53 1.98 4.03
CA GLY A 47 8.21 1.94 3.40
C GLY A 47 7.44 3.27 3.57
N ILE A 48 6.13 3.24 3.30
CA ILE A 48 5.25 4.40 3.47
C ILE A 48 4.22 4.09 4.55
N THR A 49 4.13 4.94 5.57
CA THR A 49 3.13 4.84 6.64
C THR A 49 1.98 5.82 6.42
N ASP A 50 0.89 5.63 7.15
CA ASP A 50 -0.21 6.60 7.26
C ASP A 50 -0.89 6.99 5.95
N VAL A 51 -0.81 6.10 4.94
CA VAL A 51 -1.58 6.25 3.71
C VAL A 51 -3.08 6.18 4.06
N PRO A 52 -3.89 7.17 3.64
CA PRO A 52 -5.33 7.15 3.88
C PRO A 52 -5.97 5.84 3.35
N PRO A 53 -6.70 5.09 4.20
CA PRO A 53 -7.22 3.78 3.83
C PRO A 53 -8.24 3.83 2.67
N GLU A 54 -8.92 4.95 2.48
CA GLU A 54 -9.83 5.20 1.35
C GLU A 54 -9.12 5.29 0.00
N TRP A 55 -7.82 5.60 -0.01
CA TRP A 55 -7.02 5.65 -1.24
C TRP A 55 -6.44 4.29 -1.62
N ILE A 56 -6.59 3.28 -0.76
CA ILE A 56 -6.06 1.94 -0.97
C ILE A 56 -7.19 1.02 -1.42
N ALA A 57 -7.03 0.41 -2.59
CA ALA A 57 -7.90 -0.67 -3.02
C ALA A 57 -7.66 -1.87 -2.10
N ARG A 58 -8.72 -2.28 -1.41
CA ARG A 58 -8.69 -3.54 -0.67
C ARG A 58 -8.74 -4.70 -1.66
N PRO A 59 -7.98 -5.78 -1.43
CA PRO A 59 -8.14 -7.00 -2.20
C PRO A 59 -9.61 -7.42 -2.20
N PRO A 60 -10.16 -7.94 -3.32
CA PRO A 60 -11.55 -8.40 -3.38
C PRO A 60 -11.87 -9.52 -2.37
N HIS A 61 -10.84 -10.17 -1.81
CA HIS A 61 -10.95 -11.19 -0.76
C HIS A 61 -10.55 -10.70 0.64
N ALA A 62 -10.40 -9.39 0.86
CA ALA A 62 -10.22 -8.83 2.19
C ALA A 62 -11.57 -8.84 2.92
N TRP A 63 -11.93 -10.00 3.48
CA TRP A 63 -13.10 -10.12 4.33
C TRP A 63 -12.92 -9.29 5.60
N PRO A 64 -13.93 -8.49 6.02
CA PRO A 64 -13.89 -7.74 7.27
C PRO A 64 -14.15 -8.71 8.43
N PHE A 65 -13.17 -9.56 8.76
CA PHE A 65 -13.25 -10.40 9.94
C PHE A 65 -12.90 -9.57 11.17
N GLU A 66 -13.84 -9.44 12.09
CA GLU A 66 -13.57 -9.21 13.51
C GLU A 66 -13.75 -10.55 14.23
N GLY A 67 -12.72 -11.04 14.93
CA GLY A 67 -12.79 -12.27 15.71
C GLY A 67 -11.50 -12.59 16.46
N PRO A 68 -11.56 -13.25 17.64
CA PRO A 68 -10.40 -13.46 18.49
C PRO A 68 -9.49 -14.51 17.86
N PHE A 69 -8.25 -14.13 17.55
CA PHE A 69 -7.22 -15.12 17.27
C PHE A 69 -6.75 -15.71 18.60
N GLU A 70 -7.41 -16.78 19.07
CA GLU A 70 -6.77 -17.63 20.07
C GLU A 70 -5.58 -18.34 19.40
N PRO A 71 -4.36 -18.25 19.97
CA PRO A 71 -3.22 -18.93 19.41
C PRO A 71 -3.42 -20.45 19.51
N VAL A 72 -3.42 -21.13 18.37
CA VAL A 72 -3.42 -22.59 18.33
C VAL A 72 -2.09 -23.07 18.90
N GLN A 73 -2.11 -23.65 20.10
CA GLN A 73 -0.95 -24.34 20.66
C GLN A 73 -0.66 -25.59 19.82
N PRO A 74 0.59 -25.80 19.37
CA PRO A 74 0.93 -26.95 18.54
C PRO A 74 0.81 -28.26 19.33
N ARG A 75 0.39 -29.32 18.64
CA ARG A 75 0.43 -30.70 19.13
C ARG A 75 1.79 -31.33 18.85
#